data_AF-A0A7J4LB81-F1
#
_entry.id   AF-A0A7J4LB81-F1
#
_cell.length_a   1.000
_cell.length_b   1.000
_cell.length_c   1.000
_cell.angle_alpha   90.00
_cell.angle_beta   90.00
_cell.angle_gamma   90.00
#
_symmetry.space_group_name_H-M   'P 1'
#
loop_
_entity.id
_entity.type
_entity.pdbx_description
1 polymer ?
#
loop_
_entity_poly.entity_id
_entity_poly.type
_entity_poly.pdbx_seq_one_letter_code
_entity_poly.pdbx_strand_id
1 'polypeptide(L)' 'MNSDINVGIGEYSIVSNGENKLLKATGLGSCVGVFIYDKERKIGGLAHILLPRSPNHKDKKSLKYADVALNDLINDLI' A
#
# COMPACT_ATOMS: atom_id res chain seq x y z
N MET A 1 -9.53 21.08 4.44
CA MET A 1 -8.71 20.72 3.27
C MET A 1 -8.33 19.25 3.42
N ASN A 2 -9.03 18.35 2.73
CA ASN A 2 -8.66 16.94 2.71
C ASN A 2 -7.34 16.84 1.93
N SER A 3 -6.27 16.38 2.57
CA SER A 3 -5.01 16.15 1.89
C SER A 3 -5.05 14.73 1.32
N ASP A 4 -5.25 14.64 0.02
CA ASP A 4 -5.14 13.37 -0.69
C ASP A 4 -3.69 12.87 -0.59
N ILE A 5 -3.51 11.61 -0.23
CA ILE A 5 -2.23 10.91 -0.30
C ILE A 5 -2.20 10.14 -1.61
N ASN A 6 -1.26 10.50 -2.49
CA ASN A 6 -0.96 9.73 -3.67
C ASN A 6 0.08 8.65 -3.34
N VAL A 7 -0.22 7.39 -3.62
CA VAL A 7 0.65 6.24 -3.41
C VAL A 7 1.35 5.89 -4.72
N GLY A 8 2.65 6.16 -4.78
CA GLY A 8 3.50 5.89 -5.94
C GLY A 8 3.80 4.42 -6.13
N ILE A 9 4.34 4.06 -7.30
CA ILE A 9 4.72 2.68 -7.62
C ILE A 9 5.79 2.19 -6.64
N GLY A 10 5.56 1.04 -6.01
CA GLY A 10 6.48 0.49 -5.02
C GLY A 10 6.44 1.22 -3.69
N GLU A 11 5.28 1.76 -3.34
CA GLU A 11 4.99 2.38 -2.05
C GLU A 11 3.70 1.77 -1.47
N TYR A 12 3.50 1.94 -0.17
CA TYR A 12 2.19 1.84 0.45
C TYR A 12 1.96 3.01 1.39
N SER A 13 0.70 3.25 1.74
CA SER A 13 0.32 4.23 2.75
C SER A 13 -0.87 3.74 3.54
N ILE A 14 -0.97 4.19 4.79
CA ILE A 14 -2.04 3.86 5.72
C ILE A 14 -2.68 5.17 6.19
N VAL A 15 -3.99 5.13 6.40
CA VAL A 15 -4.78 6.22 6.99
C VAL A 15 -5.71 5.66 8.05
N SER A 16 -5.88 6.41 9.12
CA SER A 16 -6.86 6.13 10.16
C SER A 16 -8.08 7.06 10.05
N ASN A 17 -9.23 6.63 10.58
CA ASN A 17 -10.49 7.39 10.54
C ASN A 17 -10.39 8.83 11.07
N GLY A 18 -9.41 9.14 11.92
CA GLY A 18 -9.18 10.48 12.47
C GLY A 18 -8.54 11.47 11.49
N GLU A 19 -7.97 11.01 10.39
CA GLU A 19 -7.14 11.86 9.51
C GLU A 19 -7.91 12.49 8.36
N ASN A 20 -9.11 11.99 8.02
CA ASN A 20 -9.93 12.45 6.90
C ASN A 20 -9.13 12.64 5.59
N LYS A 21 -8.29 11.64 5.26
CA LYS A 21 -7.42 11.61 4.08
C LYS A 21 -7.92 10.58 3.07
N LEU A 22 -7.80 10.91 1.78
CA LEU A 22 -8.07 9.99 0.68
C LEU A 22 -6.77 9.32 0.24
N LEU A 23 -6.71 7.99 0.26
CA LEU A 23 -5.65 7.22 -0.39
C LEU A 23 -6.00 7.06 -1.88
N LYS A 24 -5.08 7.42 -2.77
CA LYS A 24 -5.22 7.22 -4.22
C LYS A 24 -3.96 6.68 -4.84
N ALA A 25 -4.10 5.80 -5.83
CA ALA A 25 -3.04 5.43 -6.76
C ALA A 25 -3.49 5.83 -8.16
N THR A 26 -2.74 6.72 -8.80
CA THR A 26 -3.07 7.23 -10.14
C THR A 26 -2.31 6.48 -11.23
N GLY A 27 -2.94 6.31 -12.40
CA GLY A 27 -2.26 5.77 -13.58
C GLY A 27 -1.90 4.30 -13.49
N LEU A 28 -2.79 3.47 -12.89
CA LEU A 28 -2.63 2.02 -12.88
C LEU A 28 -2.70 1.48 -14.33
N GLY A 29 -1.59 0.87 -14.78
CA GLY A 29 -1.49 0.18 -16.06
C GLY A 29 -1.51 -1.34 -15.85
N SER A 30 -0.36 -2.00 -16.02
CA SER A 30 -0.17 -3.41 -15.66
C SER A 30 0.10 -3.64 -14.16
N CYS A 31 0.39 -2.58 -13.42
CA CYS A 31 0.54 -2.61 -11.97
C CYS A 31 -0.82 -2.81 -11.27
N VAL A 32 -0.77 -3.14 -9.97
CA VAL A 32 -1.93 -3.49 -9.17
C VAL A 32 -1.95 -2.63 -7.90
N GLY A 33 -3.06 -1.92 -7.67
CA GLY A 33 -3.35 -1.29 -6.38
C GLY A 33 -4.09 -2.25 -5.47
N VAL A 34 -3.55 -2.54 -4.28
CA VAL A 34 -4.19 -3.39 -3.27
C VAL A 34 -4.63 -2.54 -2.10
N PHE A 35 -5.92 -2.61 -1.78
CA PHE A 35 -6.53 -1.90 -0.67
C PHE A 35 -6.93 -2.89 0.43
N ILE A 36 -6.56 -2.58 1.67
CA ILE A 36 -6.95 -3.36 2.86
C ILE A 36 -7.60 -2.41 3.84
N TYR A 37 -8.71 -2.81 4.45
CA TYR A 37 -9.42 -2.00 5.43
C TYR A 37 -9.86 -2.85 6.62
N ASP A 38 -9.43 -2.46 7.81
CA ASP A 38 -9.92 -2.98 9.08
C ASP A 38 -11.15 -2.18 9.50
N LYS A 39 -12.31 -2.86 9.56
CA LYS A 39 -13.60 -2.24 9.90
C LYS A 39 -13.74 -1.93 11.39
N GLU A 40 -13.10 -2.71 12.27
CA GLU A 40 -13.21 -2.53 13.72
C GLU A 40 -12.36 -1.35 14.16
N ARG A 41 -11.12 -1.30 13.69
CA ARG A 41 -10.16 -0.23 14.00
C ARG A 41 -10.33 1.01 13.13
N LYS A 42 -11.05 0.86 12.01
CA LYS A 42 -11.27 1.90 10.99
C LYS A 42 -9.95 2.46 10.45
N ILE A 43 -9.02 1.57 10.14
CA ILE A 43 -7.73 1.87 9.53
C ILE A 43 -7.71 1.24 8.14
N GLY A 44 -7.28 1.99 7.14
CA GLY A 44 -7.19 1.54 5.76
C GLY A 44 -5.80 1.77 5.20
N GLY A 45 -5.37 0.88 4.31
CA GLY A 45 -4.10 1.00 3.60
C GLY A 45 -4.24 0.72 2.12
N LEU A 46 -3.29 1.26 1.36
CA LEU A 46 -3.15 1.09 -0.09
C LEU A 46 -1.69 0.79 -0.41
N ALA A 47 -1.41 -0.32 -1.07
CA ALA A 47 -0.12 -0.65 -1.67
C ALA A 47 -0.20 -0.60 -3.20
N HIS A 48 0.81 -0.02 -3.86
CA HIS A 48 0.91 0.05 -5.31
C HIS A 48 2.03 -0.86 -5.81
N ILE A 49 1.62 -2.03 -6.32
CA ILE A 49 2.49 -3.16 -6.61
C ILE A 49 2.83 -3.19 -8.11
N LEU A 50 4.11 -3.39 -8.43
CA LEU A 50 4.58 -3.53 -9.81
C LEU A 50 4.84 -4.99 -10.19
N LEU A 51 5.31 -5.81 -9.24
CA LEU A 51 5.84 -7.15 -9.49
C LEU A 51 5.25 -8.17 -8.49
N PRO A 52 5.10 -9.44 -8.89
CA PRO A 52 4.39 -10.43 -8.05
C PRO A 52 5.22 -10.96 -6.86
N ARG A 53 6.55 -11.10 -7.00
CA ARG A 53 7.39 -11.72 -5.96
C ARG A 53 8.81 -11.21 -5.95
N SER A 54 9.38 -11.00 -4.77
CA SER A 54 10.75 -10.53 -4.57
C SER A 54 11.80 -11.61 -4.94
N PRO A 55 12.95 -11.21 -5.51
CA PRO A 55 14.04 -12.13 -5.82
C PRO A 55 14.84 -12.52 -4.57
N ASN A 56 15.56 -13.63 -4.62
CA ASN A 56 16.36 -14.14 -3.48
C ASN A 56 17.61 -13.29 -3.10
N HIS A 57 17.81 -12.12 -3.70
CA HIS A 57 19.06 -11.34 -3.64
C HIS A 57 18.79 -9.89 -3.15
N LYS A 58 19.72 -8.95 -3.33
CA LYS A 58 19.74 -7.59 -2.73
C LYS A 58 18.42 -6.78 -2.73
N ASP A 59 17.44 -7.09 -3.58
CA ASP A 59 16.16 -6.37 -3.72
C ASP A 59 14.98 -6.92 -2.87
N LYS A 60 15.24 -7.81 -1.89
CA LYS A 60 14.22 -8.48 -1.05
C LYS A 60 13.25 -7.58 -0.29
N LYS A 61 13.62 -6.31 -0.03
CA LYS A 61 12.81 -5.39 0.78
C LYS A 61 12.07 -4.34 -0.05
N SER A 62 12.09 -4.46 -1.37
CA SER A 62 11.42 -3.49 -2.22
C SER A 62 9.90 -3.69 -2.19
N LEU A 63 9.17 -2.64 -1.83
CA LEU A 63 7.71 -2.61 -1.79
C LEU A 63 7.07 -2.63 -3.19
N LYS A 64 7.86 -2.66 -4.26
CA LYS A 64 7.35 -2.94 -5.61
C LYS A 64 6.87 -4.38 -5.79
N TYR A 65 7.25 -5.29 -4.88
CA TYR A 65 6.87 -6.70 -4.91
C TYR A 65 5.69 -7.01 -3.98
N ALA A 66 4.73 -7.81 -4.45
CA ALA A 66 3.50 -8.11 -3.71
C ALA A 66 3.74 -8.83 -2.37
N ASP A 67 4.64 -9.81 -2.37
CA ASP A 67 5.00 -10.59 -1.17
C ASP A 67 5.64 -9.74 -0.08
N VAL A 68 6.34 -8.67 -0.43
CA VAL A 68 6.95 -7.75 0.53
C VAL A 68 5.93 -6.73 0.98
N ALA A 69 5.33 -6.01 0.02
CA ALA A 69 4.43 -4.90 0.32
C ALA A 69 3.19 -5.30 1.10
N LEU A 70 2.62 -6.48 0.82
CA LEU A 70 1.42 -6.94 1.54
C LEU A 70 1.74 -7.43 2.95
N ASN A 71 2.89 -8.07 3.15
CA ASN A 71 3.32 -8.45 4.50
C ASN A 71 3.55 -7.21 5.37
N ASP A 72 4.27 -6.22 4.85
CA ASP A 72 4.54 -4.98 5.58
C ASP A 72 3.24 -4.19 5.82
N LEU A 73 2.38 -4.05 4.80
CA LEU A 73 1.10 -3.35 4.94
C LEU A 73 0.19 -4.01 5.98
N ILE A 74 0.08 -5.34 6.00
CA ILE A 74 -0.77 -6.04 6.98
C ILE A 74 -0.20 -5.88 8.38
N ASN A 75 1.12 -5.99 8.56
CA ASN A 75 1.76 -5.82 9.87
C ASN A 75 1.51 -4.42 10.44
N ASP A 76 1.51 -3.39 9.59
CA ASP A 76 1.26 -2.01 10.02
C ASP A 76 -0.23 -1.70 10.24
N LEU A 77 -1.15 -2.58 9.81
CA LEU A 77 -2.59 -2.46 10.07
C LEU A 77 -3.02 -3.16 11.38
N ILE A 78 -2.19 -4.08 11.91
CA ILE A 78 -2.44 -4.89 13.12
C ILE A 78 -1.87 -4.25 14.39
#